data_AF-A0A836MR76-F1
#
_entry.id   AF-A0A836MR76-F1
#
_cell.length_a   1.000
_cell.length_b   1.000
_cell.length_c   1.000
_cell.angle_alpha   90.00
_cell.angle_beta   90.00
_cell.angle_gamma   90.00
#
_symmetry.space_group_name_H-M   'P 1'
#
loop_
_entity.id
_entity.type
_entity.pdbx_description
1 polymer ?
#
loop_
_entity_poly.entity_id
_entity_poly.type
_entity_poly.pdbx_seq_one_letter_code
_entity_poly.pdbx_strand_id
1 'polypeptide(L)' 'MIGVNSIMQHAWPDVNNAWLLGWIVQWIYVFIAIWLFDIVCLSSISAAIYSIIVGVIYYYLQLNMPTLVERWLN' A
#
# COMPACT_ATOMS: atom_id res chain seq x y z
N MET A 1 15.54 17.57 -12.49
CA MET A 1 16.08 16.20 -12.50
C MET A 1 16.06 15.52 -11.12
N ILE A 2 15.97 16.28 -10.02
CA ILE A 2 15.92 15.72 -8.65
C ILE A 2 14.68 14.84 -8.42
N GLY A 3 13.48 15.25 -8.87
CA GLY A 3 12.24 14.49 -8.64
C GLY A 3 12.17 13.12 -9.34
N VAL A 4 12.77 12.97 -10.52
CA VAL A 4 12.77 11.68 -11.24
C VAL A 4 13.71 10.68 -10.57
N ASN A 5 14.86 11.14 -10.06
CA ASN A 5 15.77 10.29 -9.28
C ASN A 5 15.15 9.82 -7.97
N SER A 6 14.38 10.67 -7.29
CA SER A 6 13.65 10.28 -6.07
C SER A 6 12.55 9.25 -6.38
N ILE A 7 11.82 9.43 -7.48
CA ILE A 7 10.80 8.47 -7.94
C ILE A 7 11.45 7.16 -8.40
N MET A 8 12.59 7.21 -9.09
CA MET A 8 13.34 6.03 -9.51
C MET A 8 13.95 5.27 -8.33
N GLN A 9 14.49 5.94 -7.31
CA GLN A 9 14.95 5.28 -6.08
C GLN A 9 13.80 4.75 -5.22
N HIS A 10 12.61 5.35 -5.31
CA HIS A 10 11.41 4.82 -4.66
C HIS A 10 10.84 3.61 -5.42
N ALA A 11 10.90 3.62 -6.76
CA ALA A 11 10.46 2.53 -7.62
C ALA A 11 11.48 1.38 -7.70
N TRP A 12 12.75 1.68 -7.47
CA TRP A 12 13.89 0.75 -7.56
C TRP A 12 14.90 0.97 -6.43
N PRO A 13 14.47 0.92 -5.16
CA PRO A 13 15.44 0.81 -4.08
C PRO A 13 16.14 -0.53 -4.27
N ASP A 14 17.46 -0.56 -4.05
CA ASP A 14 18.24 -1.79 -4.12
C ASP A 14 17.44 -2.93 -3.47
N VAL A 15 17.04 -3.91 -4.29
CA VAL A 15 16.04 -4.93 -3.94
C VAL A 15 16.56 -5.71 -2.73
N ASN A 16 16.22 -5.24 -1.54
CA ASN A 16 16.59 -5.85 -0.27
C ASN A 16 15.34 -6.49 0.35
N ASN A 17 15.56 -7.30 1.39
CA ASN A 17 14.46 -7.99 2.07
C ASN A 17 13.41 -7.04 2.65
N ALA A 18 13.81 -5.83 3.04
CA ALA A 18 12.95 -4.77 3.55
C ALA A 18 11.97 -4.24 2.48
N TRP A 19 12.48 -3.98 1.27
CA TRP A 19 11.64 -3.56 0.14
C TRP A 19 10.69 -4.67 -0.30
N LEU A 20 11.18 -5.91 -0.38
CA LEU A 20 10.36 -7.07 -0.77
C LEU A 20 9.22 -7.30 0.23
N LEU A 21 9.49 -7.18 1.53
CA LEU A 21 8.47 -7.25 2.59
C LEU A 21 7.43 -6.14 2.44
N GLY A 22 7.87 -4.89 2.26
CA GLY A 22 6.96 -3.76 2.03
C GLY A 22 6.07 -3.98 0.80
N TRP A 23 6.66 -4.44 -0.30
CA TRP A 23 5.96 -4.77 -1.53
C TRP A 23 4.91 -5.86 -1.33
N ILE A 24 5.25 -6.97 -0.67
CA ILE A 24 4.31 -8.07 -0.36
C ILE A 24 3.12 -7.56 0.46
N VAL A 25 3.39 -6.80 1.53
CA VAL A 25 2.33 -6.30 2.41
C VAL A 25 1.39 -5.35 1.67
N GLN A 26 1.91 -4.48 0.79
CA GLN A 26 1.08 -3.62 -0.05
C GLN A 26 0.19 -4.41 -1.01
N TRP A 27 0.72 -5.48 -1.64
CA TRP A 27 -0.07 -6.31 -2.54
C TRP A 27 -1.16 -7.11 -1.83
N ILE A 28 -0.86 -7.64 -0.63
CA ILE A 28 -1.87 -8.31 0.20
C ILE A 28 -3.01 -7.33 0.52
N TYR A 29 -2.67 -6.10 0.88
CA TYR A 29 -3.68 -5.07 1.15
C TYR A 29 -4.55 -4.78 -0.08
N VAL A 30 -3.93 -4.55 -1.24
CA VAL A 30 -4.65 -4.27 -2.49
C VAL A 30 -5.56 -5.44 -2.87
N PHE A 31 -5.07 -6.68 -2.73
CA PHE A 31 -5.87 -7.87 -2.99
C PHE A 31 -7.12 -7.93 -2.10
N ILE A 32 -6.97 -7.73 -0.80
CA ILE A 32 -8.09 -7.72 0.16
C ILE A 32 -9.06 -6.57 -0.16
N ALA A 33 -8.56 -5.39 -0.48
CA ALA A 33 -9.39 -4.24 -0.82
C ALA A 33 -10.22 -4.47 -2.10
N ILE A 34 -9.63 -5.05 -3.13
CA ILE A 34 -10.37 -5.39 -4.35
C ILE A 34 -11.39 -6.50 -4.08
N TRP A 35 -11.00 -7.53 -3.32
CA TRP A 35 -11.91 -8.63 -2.98
C TRP A 35 -13.12 -8.17 -2.16
N LEU A 36 -12.92 -7.27 -1.20
CA LEU A 36 -13.99 -6.68 -0.40
C LEU A 36 -14.85 -5.68 -1.20
N PHE A 37 -14.31 -5.06 -2.25
CA PHE A 37 -15.05 -4.12 -3.09
C PHE A 37 -16.30 -4.79 -3.66
N ASP A 38 -16.17 -5.99 -4.25
CA ASP A 38 -17.29 -6.72 -4.86
C ASP A 38 -18.37 -7.11 -3.85
N ILE A 39 -18.02 -7.26 -2.57
CA ILE A 39 -18.94 -7.63 -1.50
C ILE A 39 -19.68 -6.39 -0.94
N VAL A 40 -18.99 -5.27 -0.80
CA VAL A 40 -19.48 -4.08 -0.07
C VAL A 40 -20.10 -3.02 -1.00
N CYS A 41 -19.63 -2.93 -2.24
CA CYS A 41 -19.99 -1.85 -3.16
C CYS A 41 -21.24 -2.15 -3.99
N LEU A 42 -22.38 -2.34 -3.31
CA LEU A 42 -23.69 -2.62 -3.93
C LEU A 42 -24.29 -1.41 -4.69
N SER A 43 -23.78 -0.20 -4.45
CA SER A 43 -24.26 1.05 -5.05
C SER A 43 -23.09 2.00 -5.33
N SER A 44 -23.29 2.98 -6.21
CA SER A 44 -22.26 3.99 -6.51
C SER A 44 -21.88 4.82 -5.28
N ILE A 45 -22.83 5.09 -4.37
CA ILE A 45 -22.57 5.85 -3.13
C ILE A 45 -21.71 5.03 -2.17
N SER A 46 -22.04 3.75 -1.96
CA SER A 46 -21.23 2.87 -1.12
C SER A 46 -19.83 2.63 -1.70
N ALA A 47 -19.72 2.55 -3.03
CA ALA A 47 -18.43 2.48 -3.73
C ALA A 47 -17.54 3.71 -3.48
N ALA A 48 -18.12 4.91 -3.51
CA ALA A 48 -17.38 6.15 -3.23
C ALA A 48 -16.88 6.19 -1.79
N ILE A 49 -17.74 5.88 -0.81
CA ILE A 49 -17.37 5.83 0.61
C ILE A 49 -16.29 4.78 0.86
N TYR A 50 -16.45 3.59 0.29
CA TYR A 50 -15.49 2.50 0.39
C TYR A 50 -14.12 2.89 -0.17
N SER A 51 -14.08 3.52 -1.35
CA SER A 51 -12.86 3.97 -1.99
C SER A 51 -12.09 4.99 -1.14
N ILE A 52 -12.80 5.91 -0.48
CA ILE A 52 -12.19 6.88 0.45
C ILE A 52 -11.59 6.15 1.65
N ILE A 53 -12.32 5.22 2.27
CA ILE A 53 -11.85 4.47 3.44
C ILE A 53 -10.60 3.66 3.09
N VAL A 54 -10.62 2.92 1.99
CA VAL A 54 -9.47 2.14 1.51
C VAL A 54 -8.28 3.03 1.20
N GLY A 55 -8.50 4.21 0.63
CA GLY A 55 -7.43 5.18 0.38
C GLY A 55 -6.78 5.66 1.68
N VAL A 56 -7.58 6.00 2.70
CA VAL A 56 -7.08 6.44 4.02
C VAL A 56 -6.28 5.33 4.70
N ILE A 57 -6.79 4.10 4.72
CA ILE A 57 -6.09 2.97 5.34
C ILE A 57 -4.77 2.68 4.60
N TYR A 58 -4.77 2.75 3.26
CA TYR A 58 -3.54 2.58 2.47
C TYR A 58 -2.49 3.64 2.81
N TYR A 59 -2.92 4.90 3.00
CA TYR A 59 -2.02 5.97 3.41
C TYR A 59 -1.41 5.71 4.79
N TYR A 60 -2.21 5.24 5.77
CA TYR A 60 -1.68 4.85 7.08
C TYR A 60 -0.73 3.65 7.00
N LEU A 61 -1.02 2.67 6.13
CA LEU A 61 -0.13 1.54 5.90
C LEU A 61 1.22 2.00 5.36
N GLN A 62 1.24 2.88 4.36
CA GLN A 62 2.46 3.48 3.79
C GLN A 62 3.29 4.20 4.86
N LEU A 63 2.65 4.99 5.73
CA LEU A 63 3.34 5.70 6.82
C LEU A 63 4.01 4.77 7.84
N ASN A 64 3.39 3.63 8.16
CA ASN A 64 3.89 2.70 9.18
C ASN A 64 4.73 1.54 8.62
N MET A 65 4.84 1.44 7.29
CA MET A 65 5.56 0.37 6.60
C MET A 65 7.04 0.27 6.97
N PRO A 66 7.80 1.37 7.10
CA PRO A 66 9.21 1.29 7.52
C PRO A 66 9.38 0.66 8.92
N THR A 67 8.51 1.03 9.87
CA THR A 67 8.53 0.50 11.24
C THR A 67 8.13 -0.98 11.29
N LEU A 68 7.14 -1.39 10.49
CA LEU A 68 6.74 -2.80 10.35
C LEU A 68 7.89 -3.66 9.82
N VAL A 69 8.59 -3.15 8.81
CA VAL A 69 9.73 -3.82 8.20
C VAL A 69 10.91 -3.92 9.16
N GLU A 70 11.21 -2.85 9.92
CA GLU A 70 12.26 -2.84 10.94
C GLU A 70 11.99 -3.85 12.08
N ARG A 71 10.73 -3.99 12.52
CA ARG A 71 10.35 -4.98 13.54
C ARG A 71 10.40 -6.43 13.07
N TRP A 72 10.29 -6.66 11.77
CA TRP A 72 10.28 -8.01 11.21
C TRP A 72 11.69 -8.51 10.87
N LEU A 73 12.61 -7.58 10.57
CA LEU A 73 14.00 -7.88 10.24
C LEU A 73 14.95 -7.94 11.45
N ASN A 74 14.52 -7.41 12.60
CA ASN A 74 15.21 -7.53 13.89
C ASN A 74 14.66 -8.73 14.69
#